data_AF-A0A9X3CAB4-F1
#
_entry.id   AF-A0A9X3CAB4-F1
#
_cell.length_a   1.000
_cell.length_b   1.000
_cell.length_c   1.000
_cell.angle_alpha   90.00
_cell.angle_beta   90.00
_cell.angle_gamma   90.00
#
_symmetry.space_group_name_H-M   'P 1'
#
loop_
_entity.id
_entity.type
_entity.pdbx_description
1 polymer ?
#
loop_
_entity_poly.entity_id
_entity_poly.type
_entity_poly.pdbx_seq_one_letter_code
_entity_poly.pdbx_strand_id
1 'polypeptide(L)'
;MIFIINAQNTNLITREDLSVIEWAEKLEKFVRYTAFNDDNELIKQLTYEYNLNQSQIEEIKKCLETEKIKYHRYSCTKYEHFKIEPVYLEIKKVTGKLIYWRDWDYIFEKRDNDYFLWCFLGGFADAQREIKLSEEHVKKYQEIGLAQIDYLIDNLKKLHNSEEYELAIIENRKVM
;
A
#
# COMPACT_ATOMS: atom_id res chain seq x y z
N MET A 1 -9.76 21.06 2.27
CA MET A 1 -9.11 20.30 3.35
C MET A 1 -8.35 19.14 2.74
N ILE A 2 -7.15 18.88 3.23
CA ILE A 2 -6.25 17.81 2.78
C ILE A 2 -5.63 17.15 4.01
N PHE A 3 -5.34 15.86 3.92
CA PHE A 3 -4.95 15.05 5.07
C PHE A 3 -3.64 14.33 4.81
N ILE A 4 -2.81 14.21 5.85
CA ILE A 4 -1.72 13.24 5.94
C ILE A 4 -2.14 12.13 6.88
N ILE A 5 -2.06 10.90 6.37
CA ILE A 5 -2.32 9.66 7.10
C ILE A 5 -0.98 8.95 7.29
N ASN A 6 -0.58 8.73 8.54
CA ASN A 6 0.64 7.99 8.86
C ASN A 6 0.30 6.62 9.45
N ALA A 7 0.89 5.58 8.89
CA ALA A 7 0.93 4.23 9.45
C ALA A 7 2.38 3.73 9.42
N GLN A 8 2.69 2.65 10.16
CA GLN A 8 4.08 2.19 10.34
C GLN A 8 4.86 2.01 9.02
N ASN A 9 4.20 1.62 7.92
CA ASN A 9 4.84 1.35 6.63
C ASN A 9 4.35 2.26 5.49
N THR A 10 3.53 3.27 5.78
CA THR A 10 2.99 4.14 4.73
C THR A 10 2.74 5.54 5.24
N ASN A 11 2.97 6.53 4.38
CA ASN A 11 2.44 7.87 4.55
C ASN A 11 1.61 8.20 3.31
N LEU A 12 0.36 8.60 3.53
CA LEU A 12 -0.58 8.91 2.46
C LEU A 12 -1.02 10.37 2.57
N ILE A 13 -1.20 11.00 1.42
CA ILE A 13 -1.86 12.27 1.26
C ILE A 13 -3.20 12.02 0.58
N THR A 14 -4.28 12.56 1.12
CA THR A 14 -5.63 12.38 0.57
C THR A 14 -6.57 13.53 0.89
N ARG A 15 -7.66 13.63 0.14
CA ARG A 15 -8.81 14.50 0.44
C ARG A 15 -10.03 13.72 0.91
N GLU A 16 -9.92 12.39 1.00
CA GLU A 16 -10.99 11.56 1.56
C GLU A 16 -11.08 11.83 3.06
N ASP A 17 -12.23 12.34 3.47
CA ASP A 17 -12.53 12.60 4.87
C ASP A 17 -13.08 11.32 5.50
N LEU A 18 -12.20 10.61 6.21
CA LEU A 18 -12.53 9.48 7.05
C LEU A 18 -12.09 9.79 8.48
N SER A 19 -12.87 9.31 9.44
CA SER A 19 -12.55 9.41 10.86
C SER A 19 -11.30 8.60 11.21
N VAL A 20 -10.73 8.89 12.39
CA VAL A 20 -9.59 8.15 12.94
C VAL A 20 -9.89 6.65 13.06
N ILE A 21 -11.13 6.30 13.43
CA ILE A 21 -11.57 4.91 13.58
C ILE A 21 -11.58 4.22 12.23
N GLU A 22 -12.18 4.85 11.21
CA GLU A 22 -12.22 4.30 9.85
C GLU A 22 -10.80 4.10 9.27
N TRP A 23 -9.88 5.05 9.48
CA TRP A 23 -8.49 4.86 9.08
C TRP A 23 -7.79 3.71 9.81
N ALA A 24 -8.05 3.57 11.11
CA ALA A 24 -7.51 2.48 11.91
C ALA A 24 -8.08 1.11 11.52
N GLU A 25 -9.29 1.06 10.96
CA GLU A 25 -9.87 -0.16 10.38
C GLU A 25 -9.25 -0.52 9.03
N LYS A 26 -8.90 0.47 8.20
CA LYS A 26 -8.31 0.23 6.87
C LYS A 26 -6.80 -0.03 6.89
N LEU A 27 -6.05 0.56 7.83
CA LEU A 27 -4.58 0.52 7.82
C LEU A 27 -4.03 -0.18 9.08
N GLU A 28 -3.26 -1.24 8.88
CA GLU A 28 -2.50 -1.88 9.95
C GLU A 28 -1.49 -0.91 10.55
N LYS A 29 -1.42 -0.87 11.88
CA LYS A 29 -0.51 0.01 12.63
C LYS A 29 -0.64 1.49 12.21
N PHE A 30 -1.89 1.95 12.05
CA PHE A 30 -2.21 3.37 11.96
C PHE A 30 -1.64 4.14 13.17
N VAL A 31 -1.03 5.30 12.90
CA VAL A 31 -0.34 6.12 13.91
C VAL A 31 -1.09 7.42 14.15
N ARG A 32 -1.31 8.21 13.09
CA ARG A 32 -1.96 9.52 13.22
C ARG A 32 -2.60 9.99 11.92
N TYR A 33 -3.49 10.95 12.08
CA TYR A 33 -4.18 11.70 11.05
C TYR A 33 -3.93 13.19 11.31
N THR A 34 -3.51 13.91 10.27
CA THR A 34 -3.26 15.36 10.33
C THR A 34 -4.02 16.05 9.22
N ALA A 35 -4.82 17.06 9.58
CA ALA A 35 -5.60 17.85 8.63
C ALA A 35 -4.96 19.21 8.35
N PHE A 36 -5.09 19.67 7.11
CA PHE A 36 -4.62 20.97 6.63
C PHE A 36 -5.75 21.65 5.86
N ASN A 37 -5.85 22.97 5.98
CA ASN A 37 -6.95 23.72 5.38
C ASN A 37 -6.83 23.72 3.85
N ASP A 38 -5.61 23.87 3.35
CA ASP A 38 -5.27 23.97 1.94
C ASP A 38 -3.95 23.27 1.57
N ASP A 39 -3.69 23.18 0.27
CA ASP A 39 -2.50 22.51 -0.27
C ASP A 39 -1.20 23.25 0.09
N ASN A 40 -1.24 24.58 0.26
CA ASN A 40 -0.05 25.35 0.60
C ASN A 40 0.40 25.07 2.03
N GLU A 41 -0.53 24.90 2.96
CA GLU A 41 -0.24 24.54 4.35
C GLU A 41 0.43 23.16 4.42
N LEU A 42 -0.11 22.17 3.70
CA LEU A 42 0.49 20.84 3.61
C LEU A 42 1.89 20.89 2.98
N ILE A 43 2.05 21.59 1.85
CA ILE A 43 3.33 21.71 1.17
C ILE A 43 4.37 22.36 2.09
N LYS A 44 4.00 23.45 2.81
CA LYS A 44 4.89 24.10 3.77
C LYS A 44 5.35 23.14 4.87
N GLN A 45 4.44 22.34 5.42
CA GLN A 45 4.77 21.34 6.43
C GLN A 45 5.76 20.30 5.88
N LEU A 46 5.49 19.73 4.70
CA LEU A 46 6.37 18.75 4.07
C LEU A 46 7.74 19.35 3.72
N THR A 47 7.78 20.59 3.22
CA THR A 47 9.02 21.30 2.92
C THR A 47 9.87 21.49 4.17
N TYR A 48 9.25 21.88 5.29
CA TYR A 48 9.95 22.04 6.56
C TYR A 48 10.48 20.69 7.10
N GLU A 49 9.65 19.65 7.07
CA GLU A 49 9.97 18.34 7.65
C GLU A 49 11.04 17.58 6.85
N TYR A 50 11.01 17.68 5.52
CA TYR A 50 11.87 16.91 4.62
C TYR A 50 12.89 17.74 3.84
N ASN A 51 12.98 19.05 4.11
CA ASN A 51 13.88 19.98 3.42
C ASN A 51 13.75 19.91 1.89
N LEU A 52 12.51 20.01 1.40
CA LEU A 52 12.19 19.81 -0.02
C LEU A 52 12.75 20.93 -0.89
N ASN A 53 13.30 20.56 -2.05
CA ASN A 53 13.70 21.51 -3.07
C ASN A 53 12.52 21.92 -3.97
N GLN A 54 12.73 22.94 -4.81
CA GLN A 54 11.67 23.46 -5.70
C GLN A 54 11.11 22.40 -6.65
N SER A 55 11.94 21.50 -7.17
CA SER A 55 11.49 20.43 -8.08
C SER A 55 10.53 19.46 -7.38
N GLN A 56 10.81 19.10 -6.13
CA GLN A 56 9.96 18.22 -5.33
C GLN A 56 8.64 18.91 -4.95
N ILE A 57 8.68 20.20 -4.66
CA ILE A 57 7.48 21.01 -4.41
C ILE A 57 6.56 21.04 -5.64
N GLU A 58 7.13 21.24 -6.83
CA GLU A 58 6.41 21.20 -8.11
C GLU A 58 5.77 19.83 -8.36
N GLU A 59 6.49 18.74 -8.04
CA GLU A 59 5.98 17.37 -8.18
C GLU A 59 4.77 17.12 -7.27
N ILE A 60 4.84 17.55 -6.00
CA ILE A 60 3.69 17.45 -5.08
C ILE A 60 2.50 18.22 -5.64
N LYS A 61 2.70 19.46 -6.11
CA LYS A 61 1.60 20.27 -6.67
C LYS A 61 0.91 19.56 -7.83
N LYS A 62 1.68 18.99 -8.76
CA LYS A 62 1.13 18.22 -9.91
C LYS A 62 0.33 17.00 -9.45
N CYS A 63 0.79 16.29 -8.43
CA CYS A 63 0.02 15.19 -7.84
C CYS A 63 -1.31 15.68 -7.27
N LEU A 64 -1.31 16.78 -6.52
CA LEU A 64 -2.50 17.33 -5.86
C LEU A 64 -3.55 17.92 -6.81
N GLU A 65 -3.15 18.34 -8.01
CA GLU A 65 -4.03 18.78 -9.09
C GLU A 65 -4.82 17.63 -9.74
N THR A 66 -4.38 16.39 -9.58
CA THR A 66 -4.98 15.23 -10.25
C THR A 66 -6.21 14.69 -9.50
N GLU A 67 -7.40 15.24 -9.77
CA GLU A 67 -8.64 14.89 -9.05
C GLU A 67 -9.08 13.41 -9.16
N LYS A 68 -8.63 12.71 -10.21
CA LYS A 68 -8.93 11.28 -10.43
C LYS A 68 -8.27 10.38 -9.39
N ILE A 69 -7.13 10.80 -8.83
CA ILE A 69 -6.32 9.99 -7.91
C ILE A 69 -6.63 10.44 -6.49
N LYS A 70 -7.18 9.53 -5.68
CA LYS A 70 -7.68 9.86 -4.33
C LYS A 70 -6.59 9.82 -3.27
N TYR A 71 -5.52 9.08 -3.52
CA TYR A 71 -4.45 8.84 -2.55
C TYR A 71 -3.10 9.03 -3.23
N HIS A 72 -2.16 9.63 -2.52
CA HIS A 72 -0.77 9.74 -2.94
C HIS A 72 0.12 9.23 -1.81
N ARG A 73 0.98 8.26 -2.07
CA ARG A 73 1.95 7.79 -1.09
C ARG A 73 3.20 8.63 -1.19
N TYR A 74 3.80 8.96 -0.06
CA TYR A 74 5.12 9.58 -0.06
C TYR A 74 6.09 8.85 0.86
N SER A 75 7.37 8.90 0.49
CA SER A 75 8.47 8.34 1.26
C SER A 75 9.67 9.26 1.19
N CYS A 76 10.43 9.34 2.28
CA CYS A 76 11.71 10.01 2.33
C CYS A 76 12.61 9.16 3.23
N THR A 77 13.59 8.48 2.64
CA THR A 77 14.52 7.64 3.40
C THR A 77 15.92 8.25 3.35
N LYS A 78 16.86 7.74 4.15
CA LYS A 78 18.25 8.20 4.09
C LYS A 78 18.90 7.93 2.71
N TYR A 79 18.42 6.90 2.01
CA TYR A 79 18.97 6.42 0.75
C TYR A 79 18.17 6.87 -0.47
N GLU A 80 16.91 7.26 -0.27
CA GLU A 80 16.03 7.78 -1.32
C GLU A 80 15.56 9.19 -0.92
N HIS A 81 15.82 10.15 -1.80
CA HIS A 81 15.25 11.50 -1.70
C HIS A 81 13.71 11.42 -1.65
N PHE A 82 13.07 12.48 -1.13
CA PHE A 82 11.61 12.56 -1.07
C PHE A 82 11.00 12.21 -2.43
N LYS A 83 10.07 11.26 -2.40
CA LYS A 83 9.32 10.75 -3.54
C LYS A 83 7.83 10.78 -3.19
N ILE A 84 7.00 11.15 -4.16
CA ILE A 84 5.55 11.07 -4.07
C ILE A 84 5.02 10.30 -5.28
N GLU A 85 4.10 9.38 -5.05
CA GLU A 85 3.57 8.49 -6.08
C GLU A 85 2.05 8.39 -5.96
N PRO A 86 1.33 8.34 -7.08
CA PRO A 86 -0.10 8.07 -7.06
C PRO A 86 -0.41 6.68 -6.52
N VAL A 87 -1.48 6.58 -5.73
CA VAL A 87 -2.06 5.32 -5.28
C VAL A 87 -3.42 5.14 -5.97
N TYR A 88 -3.48 4.14 -6.83
CA TYR A 88 -4.65 3.71 -7.59
C TYR A 88 -5.53 2.74 -6.80
N LEU A 89 -4.99 2.12 -5.74
CA LEU A 89 -5.79 1.32 -4.82
C LEU A 89 -6.87 2.18 -4.15
N GLU A 90 -8.14 1.78 -4.31
CA GLU A 90 -9.27 2.42 -3.61
C GLU A 90 -9.34 1.97 -2.14
N ILE A 91 -8.48 2.54 -1.28
CA ILE A 91 -8.32 2.13 0.13
C ILE A 91 -9.66 2.05 0.89
N LYS A 92 -10.56 3.03 0.68
CA LYS A 92 -11.90 3.05 1.30
C LYS A 92 -12.75 1.82 0.99
N LYS A 93 -12.59 1.23 -0.20
CA LYS A 93 -13.33 0.04 -0.65
C LYS A 93 -12.70 -1.28 -0.20
N VAL A 94 -11.49 -1.26 0.36
CA VAL A 94 -10.83 -2.48 0.86
C VAL A 94 -11.66 -3.03 2.01
N THR A 95 -12.03 -4.31 1.94
CA THR A 95 -12.84 -4.98 2.97
C THR A 95 -11.99 -5.39 4.17
N GLY A 96 -10.71 -5.68 3.97
CA GLY A 96 -9.76 -5.99 5.01
C GLY A 96 -8.94 -4.81 5.51
N LYS A 97 -7.98 -5.14 6.37
CA LYS A 97 -6.99 -4.22 6.90
C LYS A 97 -5.69 -4.36 6.14
N LEU A 98 -5.27 -3.28 5.47
CA LEU A 98 -4.05 -3.24 4.66
C LEU A 98 -2.82 -3.30 5.55
N ILE A 99 -1.97 -4.31 5.34
CA ILE A 99 -0.74 -4.53 6.10
C ILE A 99 0.46 -3.96 5.33
N TYR A 100 0.56 -4.31 4.06
CA TYR A 100 1.65 -3.88 3.19
C TYR A 100 1.22 -4.01 1.73
N TRP A 101 1.51 -3.02 0.91
CA TRP A 101 1.09 -3.04 -0.49
C TRP A 101 2.05 -2.22 -1.34
N ARG A 102 2.10 -2.61 -2.60
CA ARG A 102 2.69 -1.85 -3.70
C ARG A 102 1.68 -1.86 -4.83
N ASP A 103 1.20 -0.68 -5.17
CA ASP A 103 0.24 -0.49 -6.25
C ASP A 103 0.74 -1.14 -7.55
N TRP A 104 -0.15 -1.82 -8.26
CA TRP A 104 0.13 -2.59 -9.48
C TRP A 104 1.08 -3.78 -9.32
N ASP A 105 1.48 -4.11 -8.09
CA ASP A 105 2.40 -5.20 -7.78
C ASP A 105 1.71 -6.23 -6.86
N TYR A 106 1.27 -5.80 -5.68
CA TYR A 106 0.53 -6.65 -4.75
C TYR A 106 -0.18 -5.88 -3.63
N ILE A 107 -1.17 -6.51 -3.01
CA ILE A 107 -1.86 -6.03 -1.81
C ILE A 107 -1.84 -7.15 -0.76
N PHE A 108 -1.26 -6.90 0.40
CA PHE A 108 -1.30 -7.81 1.55
C PHE A 108 -2.23 -7.27 2.62
N GLU A 109 -3.28 -8.01 2.94
CA GLU A 109 -4.32 -7.61 3.88
C GLU A 109 -4.71 -8.73 4.84
N LYS A 110 -5.33 -8.36 5.94
CA LYS A 110 -5.98 -9.28 6.88
C LYS A 110 -7.50 -9.09 6.83
N ARG A 111 -8.23 -10.19 6.69
CA ARG A 111 -9.70 -10.24 6.81
C ARG A 111 -10.06 -11.27 7.86
N ASP A 112 -10.81 -10.87 8.88
CA ASP A 112 -11.10 -11.70 10.05
C ASP A 112 -9.82 -12.32 10.68
N ASN A 113 -9.69 -13.66 10.64
CA ASN A 113 -8.54 -14.39 11.14
C ASN A 113 -7.56 -14.83 10.04
N ASP A 114 -7.83 -14.48 8.79
CA ASP A 114 -7.08 -14.93 7.62
C ASP A 114 -6.24 -13.81 7.00
N TYR A 115 -5.17 -14.20 6.31
CA TYR A 115 -4.27 -13.30 5.59
C TYR A 115 -4.34 -13.57 4.08
N PHE A 116 -4.48 -12.50 3.30
CA PHE A 116 -4.68 -12.55 1.86
C PHE A 116 -3.60 -11.74 1.15
N LEU A 117 -2.97 -12.35 0.16
CA LEU A 117 -2.02 -11.71 -0.74
C LEU A 117 -2.62 -11.65 -2.15
N TRP A 118 -2.87 -10.45 -2.63
CA TRP A 118 -3.25 -10.18 -3.99
C TRP A 118 -2.00 -9.87 -4.78
N CYS A 119 -1.71 -10.60 -5.85
CA CYS A 119 -0.60 -10.28 -6.75
C CYS A 119 -1.11 -9.87 -8.13
N PHE A 120 -0.51 -8.83 -8.69
CA PHE A 120 -0.72 -8.40 -10.07
C PHE A 120 0.44 -8.94 -10.92
N LEU A 121 0.19 -10.02 -11.66
CA LEU A 121 1.22 -10.64 -12.48
C LEU A 121 1.28 -9.95 -13.86
N GLY A 122 2.25 -9.05 -14.05
CA GLY A 122 2.71 -8.69 -15.39
C GLY A 122 2.25 -7.35 -15.98
N GLY A 123 2.11 -6.29 -15.19
CA GLY A 123 2.07 -4.90 -15.69
C GLY A 123 0.84 -4.48 -16.51
N PHE A 124 -0.03 -5.43 -16.87
CA PHE A 124 -1.38 -5.20 -17.35
C PHE A 124 -2.35 -5.88 -16.38
N ALA A 125 -3.48 -5.23 -16.13
CA ALA A 125 -4.49 -5.58 -15.12
C ALA A 125 -5.17 -6.96 -15.27
N ASP A 126 -4.68 -7.83 -16.17
CA ASP A 126 -5.40 -9.04 -16.62
C ASP A 126 -5.12 -10.29 -15.78
N ALA A 127 -4.22 -10.23 -14.80
CA ALA A 127 -3.96 -11.34 -13.88
C ALA A 127 -3.88 -10.85 -12.42
N GLN A 128 -5.01 -10.42 -11.88
CA GLN A 128 -5.22 -10.27 -10.43
C GLN A 128 -5.44 -11.66 -9.84
N ARG A 129 -4.59 -12.08 -8.89
CA ARG A 129 -4.74 -13.36 -8.18
C ARG A 129 -4.80 -13.12 -6.69
N GLU A 130 -5.94 -13.41 -6.08
CA GLU A 130 -6.08 -13.51 -4.62
C GLU A 130 -5.57 -14.87 -4.16
N ILE A 131 -4.60 -14.87 -3.23
CA ILE A 131 -4.02 -16.09 -2.65
C ILE A 131 -4.21 -16.00 -1.14
N LYS A 132 -5.00 -16.92 -0.58
CA LYS A 132 -5.05 -17.14 0.87
C LYS A 132 -3.74 -17.77 1.33
N LEU A 133 -3.08 -17.16 2.33
CA LEU A 133 -1.83 -17.71 2.89
C LEU A 133 -2.12 -18.99 3.70
N SER A 134 -1.24 -19.98 3.59
CA SER A 134 -1.26 -21.17 4.44
C SER A 134 -0.75 -20.86 5.85
N GLU A 135 -1.03 -21.74 6.82
CA GLU A 135 -0.57 -21.58 8.20
C GLU A 135 0.96 -21.44 8.30
N GLU A 136 1.71 -22.18 7.47
CA GLU A 136 3.17 -22.09 7.44
C GLU A 136 3.65 -20.72 6.93
N HIS A 137 3.01 -20.16 5.90
CA HIS A 137 3.33 -18.82 5.41
C HIS A 137 3.01 -17.75 6.45
N VAL A 138 1.90 -17.88 7.18
CA VAL A 138 1.54 -16.98 8.28
C VAL A 138 2.58 -17.07 9.40
N LYS A 139 3.00 -18.29 9.78
CA LYS A 139 4.04 -18.49 10.79
C LYS A 139 5.37 -17.84 10.38
N LYS A 140 5.82 -18.04 9.15
CA LYS A 140 7.04 -17.40 8.63
C LYS A 140 6.89 -15.87 8.58
N TYR A 141 5.73 -15.35 8.19
CA TYR A 141 5.48 -13.92 8.26
C TYR A 141 5.57 -13.38 9.69
N GLN A 142 5.08 -14.11 10.69
CA GLN A 142 5.22 -13.73 12.10
C GLN A 142 6.69 -13.75 12.57
N GLU A 143 7.53 -14.63 12.01
CA GLU A 143 8.94 -14.76 12.36
C GLU A 143 9.84 -13.72 11.69
N ILE A 144 9.71 -13.51 10.37
CA ILE A 144 10.63 -12.68 9.57
C ILE A 144 9.97 -11.47 8.91
N GLY A 145 8.68 -11.23 9.16
CA GLY A 145 7.96 -10.04 8.73
C GLY A 145 7.85 -9.91 7.21
N LEU A 146 8.02 -8.68 6.72
CA LEU A 146 7.80 -8.33 5.30
C LEU A 146 8.75 -9.08 4.34
N ALA A 147 9.91 -9.53 4.81
CA ALA A 147 10.84 -10.32 3.99
C ALA A 147 10.21 -11.62 3.47
N GLN A 148 9.32 -12.25 4.24
CA GLN A 148 8.55 -13.40 3.78
C GLN A 148 7.59 -13.02 2.64
N ILE A 149 6.98 -11.83 2.73
CA ILE A 149 6.04 -11.36 1.72
C ILE A 149 6.78 -11.07 0.42
N ASP A 150 7.91 -10.35 0.50
CA ASP A 150 8.78 -10.09 -0.65
C ASP A 150 9.24 -11.40 -1.32
N TYR A 151 9.63 -12.42 -0.55
CA TYR A 151 9.97 -13.74 -1.06
C TYR A 151 8.81 -14.43 -1.78
N LEU A 152 7.60 -14.39 -1.21
CA LEU A 152 6.41 -14.97 -1.83
C LEU A 152 6.07 -14.29 -3.15
N ILE A 153 6.17 -12.96 -3.21
CA ILE A 153 5.93 -12.19 -4.43
C ILE A 153 6.97 -12.51 -5.49
N ASP A 154 8.25 -12.56 -5.12
CA ASP A 154 9.32 -12.90 -6.05
C ASP A 154 9.17 -14.31 -6.62
N ASN A 155 8.77 -15.28 -5.79
CA ASN A 155 8.39 -16.60 -6.26
C ASN A 155 7.19 -16.51 -7.21
N LEU A 156 6.13 -15.78 -6.84
CA LEU A 156 4.90 -15.64 -7.63
C LEU A 156 5.15 -15.00 -9.00
N LYS A 157 6.08 -14.06 -9.08
CA LYS A 157 6.52 -13.44 -10.35
C LYS A 157 7.31 -14.42 -11.22
N LYS A 158 7.99 -15.41 -10.63
CA LYS A 158 8.73 -16.47 -11.34
C LYS A 158 7.83 -17.67 -11.72
N LEU A 159 6.66 -17.77 -11.09
CA LEU A 159 5.67 -18.87 -11.14
C LEU A 159 4.83 -18.91 -12.43
N HIS A 160 5.37 -18.53 -13.59
CA HIS A 160 4.70 -18.89 -14.86
C HIS A 160 4.76 -20.41 -15.15
N ASN A 161 5.44 -21.23 -14.32
CA ASN A 161 5.47 -22.71 -14.32
C ASN A 161 6.15 -23.31 -13.04
N SER A 162 5.72 -23.03 -11.80
CA SER A 162 6.37 -23.67 -10.61
C SER A 162 5.42 -24.43 -9.67
N GLU A 163 5.97 -25.35 -8.89
CA GLU A 163 5.22 -26.32 -8.06
C GLU A 163 4.27 -25.64 -7.07
N GLU A 164 4.61 -24.47 -6.56
CA GLU A 164 3.76 -23.69 -5.65
C GLU A 164 2.48 -23.15 -6.32
N TYR A 165 2.49 -22.97 -7.65
CA TYR A 165 1.29 -22.59 -8.43
C TYR A 165 0.35 -23.78 -8.57
N GLU A 166 0.90 -24.95 -8.90
CA GLU A 166 0.13 -26.20 -8.99
C GLU A 166 -0.44 -26.56 -7.62
N LEU A 167 0.33 -26.40 -6.54
CA LEU A 167 -0.15 -26.59 -5.16
C LEU A 167 -1.27 -25.62 -4.78
N ALA A 168 -1.19 -24.35 -5.18
CA ALA A 168 -2.26 -23.37 -4.91
C ALA A 168 -3.57 -23.71 -5.67
N ILE A 169 -3.47 -24.30 -6.87
CA ILE A 169 -4.63 -24.84 -7.62
C ILE A 169 -5.18 -26.07 -6.92
N ILE A 170 -4.32 -27.03 -6.55
CA ILE A 170 -4.69 -28.30 -5.91
C ILE A 170 -5.38 -28.06 -4.56
N GLU A 171 -4.91 -27.08 -3.79
CA GLU A 171 -5.42 -26.77 -2.45
C GLU A 171 -6.65 -25.83 -2.49
N ASN A 172 -7.20 -25.55 -3.67
CA ASN A 172 -8.40 -24.73 -3.86
C ASN A 172 -8.29 -23.32 -3.24
N ARG A 173 -7.05 -22.79 -3.18
CA ARG A 173 -6.73 -21.46 -2.64
C ARG A 173 -6.87 -20.35 -3.68
N LYS A 174 -7.39 -20.69 -4.87
CA LYS A 174 -7.73 -19.77 -5.95
C LYS A 174 -9.19 -19.34 -5.79
N VAL A 175 -9.41 -18.10 -5.38
CA VAL A 175 -10.71 -17.44 -5.56
C VAL A 175 -10.70 -16.81 -6.96
N MET A 176 -11.66 -17.18 -7.81
CA MET A 176 -11.83 -16.57 -9.14
C MET A 176 -12.37 -15.16 -9.04
#